data_AF-A0A4Y9FQU1-F1
#
_entry.id   AF-A0A4Y9FQU1-F1
#
_cell.length_a   1.000
_cell.length_b   1.000
_cell.length_c   1.000
_cell.angle_alpha   90.00
_cell.angle_beta   90.00
_cell.angle_gamma   90.00
#
_symmetry.space_group_name_H-M   'P 1'
#
loop_
_entity.id
_entity.type
_entity.pdbx_description
1 polymer ?
#
loop_
_entity_poly.entity_id
_entity_poly.type
_entity_poly.pdbx_seq_one_letter_code
_entity_poly.pdbx_strand_id
1 'polypeptide(L)'
;MPARDPLVPGRVRRTTGPVRIVGAGLLGASIGHALRAHGVDVILTDTSPTQLRLAIDYGAGRAEAEGDAPRLIVVAVPPDVTADVVERELGRFPGAVVTDVASVKLGPLEELRSRGVDLTHYIGSHPMAGRERGGAISARADIFTGRPWVVCRDGETPAADLALVEDLALDLGAMPIEMTPEEHDRSVALVSHVPQVVASLLASRFTDAPDESLRLAGQGVRDTTRIAHSAPELWVQILGANAAPVVDVLDALAADLSSFAEALRHPDAAGSRRTLADTIRRGNEGVERLPGKHGQHRRFEPLVVMVDDTPGQLGRLFGDLGELGINIEDLRLEHSPGAQFGLAEISVVPGVLRAAVEGLEQRGWRIASTTHD
;
A
#
# COMPACT_ATOMS: atom_id res chain seq x y z
N MET A 1 15.77 -22.87 -28.08
CA MET A 1 16.34 -21.73 -27.34
C MET A 1 15.17 -20.87 -26.90
N PRO A 2 14.87 -20.74 -25.60
CA PRO A 2 13.75 -19.89 -25.18
C PRO A 2 14.17 -18.42 -25.29
N ALA A 3 13.25 -17.61 -25.82
CA ALA A 3 13.44 -16.20 -26.08
C ALA A 3 13.65 -15.42 -24.77
N ARG A 4 14.61 -14.49 -24.78
CA ARG A 4 14.83 -13.52 -23.70
C ARG A 4 13.67 -12.53 -23.67
N ASP A 5 13.08 -12.36 -22.49
CA ASP A 5 12.11 -11.33 -22.15
C ASP A 5 12.75 -9.92 -22.33
N PRO A 6 12.10 -8.90 -22.93
CA PRO A 6 12.71 -7.61 -23.24
C PRO A 6 12.76 -6.62 -22.05
N LEU A 7 12.56 -7.08 -20.81
CA LEU A 7 12.58 -6.21 -19.64
C LEU A 7 14.02 -5.84 -19.25
N VAL A 8 14.43 -4.63 -19.69
CA VAL A 8 15.58 -3.82 -19.26
C VAL A 8 16.95 -4.53 -19.26
N PRO A 9 17.84 -4.25 -20.23
CA PRO A 9 19.20 -4.76 -20.22
C PRO A 9 19.98 -4.26 -18.98
N GLY A 10 20.47 -5.19 -18.15
CA GLY A 10 21.65 -4.95 -17.31
C GLY A 10 21.45 -4.67 -15.81
N ARG A 11 20.27 -4.93 -15.21
CA ARG A 11 20.18 -4.87 -13.75
C ARG A 11 20.93 -6.08 -13.16
N VAL A 12 22.13 -5.83 -12.63
CA VAL A 12 22.89 -6.83 -11.89
C VAL A 12 22.06 -7.17 -10.64
N ARG A 13 21.62 -8.43 -10.56
CA ARG A 13 20.95 -9.00 -9.40
C ARG A 13 21.83 -8.81 -8.16
N ARG A 14 21.25 -8.31 -7.07
CA ARG A 14 21.95 -8.03 -5.82
C ARG A 14 21.77 -9.14 -4.78
N THR A 15 20.55 -9.65 -4.67
CA THR A 15 20.14 -10.70 -3.73
C THR A 15 20.80 -12.03 -4.10
N THR A 16 21.72 -12.55 -3.29
CA THR A 16 22.26 -13.91 -3.51
C THR A 16 21.49 -14.94 -2.69
N GLY A 17 21.21 -16.09 -3.30
CA GLY A 17 20.41 -17.17 -2.69
C GLY A 17 21.27 -18.34 -2.19
N PRO A 18 20.64 -19.39 -1.65
CA PRO A 18 19.19 -19.60 -1.60
C PRO A 18 18.46 -18.63 -0.65
N VAL A 19 17.24 -18.23 -1.01
CA VAL A 19 16.35 -17.44 -0.15
C VAL A 19 15.22 -18.34 0.34
N ARG A 20 15.00 -18.39 1.65
CA ARG A 20 13.88 -19.11 2.24
C ARG A 20 12.73 -18.16 2.52
N ILE A 21 11.50 -18.57 2.24
CA ILE A 21 10.29 -17.81 2.56
C ILE A 21 9.39 -18.68 3.44
N VAL A 22 9.06 -18.17 4.62
CA VAL A 22 8.18 -18.82 5.60
C VAL A 22 6.83 -18.12 5.57
N GLY A 23 5.80 -18.80 5.06
CA GLY A 23 4.51 -18.22 4.73
C GLY A 23 4.40 -17.93 3.23
N ALA A 24 3.59 -18.72 2.53
CA ALA A 24 3.39 -18.69 1.09
C ALA A 24 2.06 -18.00 0.70
N GLY A 25 1.64 -17.01 1.49
CA GLY A 25 0.47 -16.17 1.22
C GLY A 25 0.73 -15.13 0.11
N LEU A 26 -0.05 -14.04 0.11
CA LEU A 26 0.06 -12.97 -0.89
C LEU A 26 1.50 -12.42 -1.01
N LEU A 27 2.08 -11.98 0.10
CA LEU A 27 3.40 -11.34 0.10
C LEU A 27 4.50 -12.37 -0.16
N GLY A 28 4.52 -13.48 0.57
CA GLY A 28 5.55 -14.50 0.43
C GLY A 28 5.61 -15.09 -0.98
N ALA A 29 4.48 -15.45 -1.58
CA ALA A 29 4.46 -15.94 -2.95
C ALA A 29 4.84 -14.84 -3.97
N SER A 30 4.49 -13.58 -3.72
CA SER A 30 4.88 -12.45 -4.59
C SER A 30 6.40 -12.24 -4.60
N ILE A 31 7.02 -12.29 -3.42
CA ILE A 31 8.49 -12.24 -3.26
C ILE A 31 9.12 -13.42 -3.99
N GLY A 32 8.56 -14.62 -3.79
CA GLY A 32 9.04 -15.83 -4.46
C GLY A 32 9.02 -15.73 -5.99
N HIS A 33 7.91 -15.29 -6.58
CA HIS A 33 7.80 -15.09 -8.03
C HIS A 33 8.84 -14.09 -8.56
N ALA A 34 8.99 -12.95 -7.90
CA ALA A 34 9.93 -11.92 -8.32
C ALA A 34 11.39 -12.39 -8.23
N LEU A 35 11.77 -13.03 -7.12
CA LEU A 35 13.10 -13.61 -6.94
C LEU A 35 13.40 -14.72 -7.96
N ARG A 36 12.42 -15.60 -8.22
CA ARG A 36 12.51 -16.63 -9.27
C ARG A 36 12.73 -16.04 -10.66
N ALA A 37 12.06 -14.93 -10.99
CA ALA A 37 12.27 -14.21 -12.25
C ALA A 37 13.70 -13.65 -12.38
N HIS A 38 14.35 -13.33 -11.25
CA HIS A 38 15.77 -12.96 -11.19
C HIS A 38 16.73 -14.16 -11.11
N GLY A 39 16.25 -15.41 -11.23
CA GLY A 39 17.08 -16.61 -11.16
C GLY A 39 17.63 -16.91 -9.75
N VAL A 40 16.97 -16.39 -8.71
CA VAL A 40 17.24 -16.75 -7.31
C VAL A 40 16.60 -18.10 -7.01
N ASP A 41 17.34 -18.97 -6.31
CA ASP A 41 16.75 -20.19 -5.75
C ASP A 41 15.91 -19.85 -4.53
N VAL A 42 14.63 -20.23 -4.55
CA VAL A 42 13.63 -19.87 -3.53
C VAL A 42 13.06 -21.12 -2.89
N ILE A 43 13.26 -21.25 -1.59
CA ILE A 43 12.75 -22.34 -0.75
C ILE A 43 11.48 -21.85 -0.06
N LEU A 44 10.37 -22.55 -0.22
CA LEU A 44 9.09 -22.22 0.38
C LEU A 44 8.75 -23.19 1.51
N THR A 45 8.17 -22.63 2.57
CA THR A 45 7.48 -23.39 3.62
C THR A 45 6.22 -22.65 4.06
N ASP A 46 5.20 -23.39 4.45
CA ASP A 46 3.93 -22.85 4.97
C ASP A 46 3.34 -23.88 5.95
N THR A 47 2.61 -23.41 6.97
CA THR A 47 1.91 -24.29 7.90
C THR A 47 0.72 -25.01 7.25
N SER A 48 0.20 -24.46 6.14
CA SER A 48 -0.81 -25.07 5.28
C SER A 48 -0.16 -25.79 4.10
N PRO A 49 -0.17 -27.14 4.08
CA PRO A 49 0.36 -27.91 2.95
C PRO A 49 -0.32 -27.57 1.62
N THR A 50 -1.60 -27.20 1.66
CA THR A 50 -2.38 -26.79 0.49
C THR A 50 -1.87 -25.47 -0.07
N GLN A 51 -1.61 -24.46 0.77
CA GLN A 51 -1.08 -23.17 0.31
C GLN A 51 0.35 -23.32 -0.21
N LEU A 52 1.18 -24.13 0.47
CA LEU A 52 2.53 -24.43 0.01
C LEU A 52 2.53 -25.06 -1.38
N ARG A 53 1.72 -26.11 -1.59
CA ARG A 53 1.59 -26.78 -2.89
C ARG A 53 1.16 -25.79 -3.97
N LEU A 54 0.14 -24.99 -3.68
CA LEU A 54 -0.39 -24.00 -4.60
C LEU A 54 0.68 -22.98 -5.02
N ALA A 55 1.43 -22.42 -4.07
CA ALA A 55 2.48 -21.46 -4.37
C ALA A 55 3.63 -22.07 -5.21
N ILE A 56 4.01 -23.32 -4.92
CA ILE A 56 5.00 -24.06 -5.71
C ILE A 56 4.49 -24.29 -7.14
N ASP A 57 3.26 -24.77 -7.30
CA ASP A 57 2.66 -25.06 -8.60
C ASP A 57 2.49 -23.80 -9.46
N TYR A 58 2.24 -22.64 -8.82
CA TYR A 58 2.24 -21.32 -9.48
C TYR A 58 3.64 -20.80 -9.81
N GLY A 59 4.70 -21.45 -9.32
CA GLY A 59 6.10 -21.13 -9.65
C GLY A 59 6.76 -20.12 -8.71
N ALA A 60 6.25 -19.92 -7.50
CA ALA A 60 6.84 -19.01 -6.51
C ALA A 60 8.15 -19.55 -5.91
N GLY A 61 8.42 -20.85 -6.03
CA GLY A 61 9.62 -21.48 -5.49
C GLY A 61 9.52 -23.00 -5.47
N ARG A 62 10.36 -23.65 -4.66
CA ARG A 62 10.38 -25.10 -4.46
C ARG A 62 10.19 -25.46 -2.98
N ALA A 63 9.83 -26.71 -2.72
CA ALA A 63 9.85 -27.23 -1.35
C ALA A 63 11.28 -27.29 -0.80
N GLU A 64 11.37 -27.27 0.52
CA GLU A 64 12.59 -27.54 1.28
C GLU A 64 13.15 -28.94 0.97
N ALA A 65 14.47 -29.02 0.80
CA ALA A 65 15.23 -30.25 0.62
C ALA A 65 16.29 -30.39 1.73
N GLU A 66 16.74 -31.63 1.95
CA GLU A 66 17.83 -31.90 2.89
C GLU A 66 19.13 -31.21 2.42
N GLY A 67 19.82 -30.54 3.35
CA GLY A 67 21.04 -29.79 3.06
C GLY A 67 20.84 -28.35 2.58
N ASP A 68 19.60 -27.87 2.46
CA ASP A 68 19.32 -26.46 2.19
C ASP A 68 19.93 -25.56 3.28
N ALA A 69 20.72 -24.57 2.85
CA ALA A 69 21.36 -23.57 3.71
C ALA A 69 21.06 -22.17 3.16
N PRO A 70 19.91 -21.57 3.54
CA PRO A 70 19.52 -20.25 3.04
C PRO A 70 20.47 -19.17 3.57
N ARG A 71 20.75 -18.16 2.73
CA ARG A 71 21.49 -16.96 3.13
C ARG A 71 20.58 -15.91 3.76
N LEU A 72 19.35 -15.83 3.26
CA LEU A 72 18.31 -14.90 3.68
C LEU A 72 17.01 -15.67 3.90
N ILE A 73 16.33 -15.37 5.00
CA ILE A 73 15.03 -15.92 5.35
C ILE A 73 14.03 -14.77 5.45
N VAL A 74 12.93 -14.87 4.71
CA VAL A 74 11.82 -13.91 4.73
C VAL A 74 10.61 -14.53 5.42
N VAL A 75 10.24 -13.98 6.56
CA VAL A 75 9.09 -14.38 7.36
C VAL A 75 7.86 -13.59 6.93
N ALA A 76 6.95 -14.24 6.22
CA ALA A 76 5.73 -13.68 5.64
C ALA A 76 4.47 -14.31 6.25
N VAL A 77 4.44 -14.35 7.58
CA VAL A 77 3.33 -14.86 8.40
C VAL A 77 2.57 -13.70 9.07
N PRO A 78 1.37 -13.94 9.60
CA PRO A 78 0.63 -12.92 10.33
C PRO A 78 1.37 -12.42 11.60
N PRO A 79 1.13 -11.17 12.05
CA PRO A 79 1.88 -10.56 13.16
C PRO A 79 1.91 -11.35 14.47
N ASP A 80 0.84 -12.09 14.78
CA ASP A 80 0.67 -12.82 16.04
C ASP A 80 1.63 -14.00 16.22
N VAL A 81 2.19 -14.51 15.12
CA VAL A 81 3.13 -15.64 15.11
C VAL A 81 4.51 -15.27 14.58
N THR A 82 4.74 -14.00 14.25
CA THR A 82 6.00 -13.54 13.66
C THR A 82 7.18 -13.80 14.59
N ALA A 83 7.08 -13.48 15.89
CA ALA A 83 8.17 -13.69 16.85
C ALA A 83 8.54 -15.18 16.97
N ASP A 84 7.55 -16.07 17.13
CA ASP A 84 7.76 -17.53 17.19
C ASP A 84 8.48 -18.08 15.96
N VAL A 85 8.08 -17.59 14.78
CA VAL A 85 8.67 -18.02 13.52
C VAL A 85 10.09 -17.49 13.38
N VAL A 86 10.33 -16.21 13.68
CA VAL A 86 11.67 -15.61 13.63
C VAL A 86 12.64 -16.35 14.56
N GLU A 87 12.25 -16.58 15.82
CA GLU A 87 13.05 -17.31 16.80
C GLU A 87 13.42 -18.72 16.30
N ARG A 88 12.44 -19.45 15.75
CA ARG A 88 12.66 -20.80 15.20
C ARG A 88 13.65 -20.77 14.03
N GLU A 89 13.51 -19.82 13.10
CA GLU A 89 14.38 -19.77 11.92
C GLU A 89 15.80 -19.30 12.27
N LEU A 90 15.97 -18.36 13.21
CA LEU A 90 17.28 -17.97 13.76
C LEU A 90 17.98 -19.17 14.42
N GLY A 91 17.26 -19.96 15.21
CA GLY A 91 17.81 -21.16 15.84
C GLY A 91 18.15 -22.27 14.86
N ARG A 92 17.34 -22.44 13.80
CA ARG A 92 17.56 -23.46 12.76
C ARG A 92 18.70 -23.10 11.80
N PHE A 93 18.86 -21.82 11.48
CA PHE A 93 19.83 -21.32 10.51
C PHE A 93 20.64 -20.15 11.10
N PRO A 94 21.55 -20.40 12.05
CA PRO A 94 22.25 -19.34 12.78
C PRO A 94 23.20 -18.47 11.92
N GLY A 95 23.51 -18.90 10.69
CA GLY A 95 24.30 -18.12 9.73
C GLY A 95 23.47 -17.37 8.69
N ALA A 96 22.15 -17.43 8.77
CA ALA A 96 21.24 -16.76 7.85
C ALA A 96 20.74 -15.44 8.45
N VAL A 97 20.56 -14.43 7.60
CA VAL A 97 19.84 -13.20 7.96
C VAL A 97 18.35 -13.49 7.92
N VAL A 98 17.62 -13.12 8.96
CA VAL A 98 16.17 -13.26 9.06
C VAL A 98 15.53 -11.89 9.00
N THR A 99 14.59 -11.71 8.07
CA THR A 99 13.75 -10.52 7.99
C THR A 99 12.29 -10.93 7.95
N ASP A 100 11.38 -10.11 8.47
CA ASP A 100 9.95 -10.30 8.33
C ASP A 100 9.33 -9.23 7.43
N VAL A 101 8.07 -9.43 7.03
CA VAL A 101 7.28 -8.47 6.24
C VAL A 101 5.97 -8.08 6.92
N ALA A 102 5.87 -8.24 8.25
CA ALA A 102 4.67 -7.95 9.02
C ALA A 102 4.33 -6.45 9.02
N SER A 103 3.06 -6.11 9.24
CA SER A 103 2.60 -4.72 9.21
C SER A 103 2.91 -3.90 10.47
N VAL A 104 3.52 -4.54 11.48
CA VAL A 104 3.95 -3.95 12.75
C VAL A 104 5.37 -4.43 13.05
N LYS A 105 6.15 -3.64 13.78
CA LYS A 105 7.58 -3.92 14.00
C LYS A 105 7.97 -3.99 15.46
N LEU A 106 7.40 -3.14 16.31
CA LEU A 106 7.79 -3.06 17.72
C LEU A 106 7.34 -4.31 18.49
N GLY A 107 6.09 -4.74 18.33
CA GLY A 107 5.54 -5.90 19.04
C GLY A 107 6.36 -7.18 18.89
N PRO A 108 6.59 -7.69 17.66
CA PRO A 108 7.43 -8.88 17.45
C PRO A 108 8.86 -8.71 17.98
N LEU A 109 9.45 -7.51 17.88
CA LEU A 109 10.80 -7.24 18.36
C LEU A 109 10.88 -7.28 19.90
N GLU A 110 9.94 -6.65 20.59
CA GLU A 110 9.88 -6.65 22.06
C GLU A 110 9.65 -8.05 22.62
N GLU A 111 8.79 -8.83 21.96
CA GLU A 111 8.54 -10.22 22.32
C GLU A 111 9.82 -11.06 22.22
N LEU A 112 10.55 -10.98 21.10
CA LEU A 112 11.84 -11.64 20.91
C LEU A 112 12.88 -11.21 21.95
N ARG A 113 12.97 -9.90 22.25
CA ARG A 113 13.86 -9.36 23.30
C ARG A 113 13.51 -9.91 24.68
N SER A 114 12.22 -9.99 25.02
CA SER A 114 11.76 -10.50 26.32
C SER A 114 12.10 -11.98 26.55
N ARG A 115 12.21 -12.75 25.46
CA ARG A 115 12.61 -14.16 25.45
C ARG A 115 14.14 -14.34 25.50
N GLY A 116 14.92 -13.27 25.35
CA GLY A 116 16.38 -13.33 25.33
C GLY A 116 16.95 -13.97 24.06
N VAL A 117 16.23 -13.89 22.94
CA VAL A 117 16.70 -14.37 21.64
C VAL A 117 17.89 -13.53 21.18
N ASP A 118 18.90 -14.16 20.58
CA ASP A 118 19.99 -13.44 19.90
C ASP A 118 19.48 -12.86 18.58
N LEU A 119 19.41 -11.53 18.51
CA LEU A 119 18.86 -10.78 17.38
C LEU A 119 19.91 -10.25 16.42
N THR A 120 21.17 -10.67 16.56
CA THR A 120 22.29 -10.20 15.74
C THR A 120 21.97 -10.25 14.23
N HIS A 121 21.28 -11.30 13.78
CA HIS A 121 20.94 -11.53 12.38
C HIS A 121 19.46 -11.27 12.05
N TYR A 122 18.71 -10.60 12.93
CA TYR A 122 17.30 -10.26 12.70
C TYR A 122 17.12 -8.79 12.34
N ILE A 123 16.44 -8.52 11.23
CA ILE A 123 16.11 -7.18 10.77
C ILE A 123 14.64 -7.14 10.37
N GLY A 124 13.82 -6.46 11.16
CA GLY A 124 12.40 -6.33 10.83
C GLY A 124 12.17 -5.46 9.61
N SER A 125 11.24 -5.82 8.73
CA SER A 125 10.93 -5.02 7.54
C SER A 125 9.44 -4.99 7.20
N HIS A 126 9.02 -4.09 6.33
CA HIS A 126 7.62 -3.97 5.92
C HIS A 126 7.51 -3.39 4.50
N PRO A 127 7.22 -4.21 3.48
CA PRO A 127 6.78 -3.69 2.19
C PRO A 127 5.45 -2.96 2.37
N MET A 128 5.38 -1.69 2.01
CA MET A 128 4.14 -0.91 1.97
C MET A 128 3.33 -1.29 0.72
N ALA A 129 3.04 -2.58 0.60
CA ALA A 129 2.42 -3.21 -0.52
C ALA A 129 1.40 -4.23 -0.02
N GLY A 130 0.18 -4.17 -0.55
CA GLY A 130 -0.85 -5.13 -0.23
C GLY A 130 -2.05 -4.95 -1.14
N ARG A 131 -3.00 -5.88 -1.02
CA ARG A 131 -4.34 -5.76 -1.57
C ARG A 131 -5.33 -6.23 -0.52
N GLU A 132 -6.58 -5.78 -0.65
CA GLU A 132 -7.70 -6.19 0.19
C GLU A 132 -8.01 -7.70 0.11
N ARG A 133 -7.48 -8.40 -0.91
CA ARG A 133 -7.58 -9.86 -1.09
C ARG A 133 -6.24 -10.56 -0.84
N GLY A 134 -6.25 -11.61 -0.03
CA GLY A 134 -5.07 -12.40 0.31
C GLY A 134 -4.84 -13.65 -0.56
N GLY A 135 -3.93 -14.51 -0.12
CA GLY A 135 -3.62 -15.83 -0.69
C GLY A 135 -2.64 -15.84 -1.87
N ALA A 136 -2.03 -16.99 -2.12
CA ALA A 136 -1.01 -17.17 -3.16
C ALA A 136 -1.53 -16.89 -4.59
N ILE A 137 -2.81 -17.16 -4.88
CA ILE A 137 -3.43 -16.90 -6.20
C ILE A 137 -3.41 -15.41 -6.55
N SER A 138 -3.51 -14.56 -5.53
CA SER A 138 -3.49 -13.10 -5.66
C SER A 138 -2.06 -12.54 -5.78
N ALA A 139 -1.03 -13.39 -5.65
CA ALA A 139 0.37 -12.98 -5.68
C ALA A 139 0.78 -12.45 -7.05
N ARG A 140 1.62 -11.42 -7.05
CA ARG A 140 2.12 -10.76 -8.26
C ARG A 140 3.58 -10.34 -8.03
N ALA A 141 4.46 -10.67 -8.96
CA ALA A 141 5.88 -10.34 -8.86
C ALA A 141 6.16 -8.83 -8.80
N ASP A 142 5.28 -8.01 -9.38
CA ASP A 142 5.41 -6.55 -9.49
C ASP A 142 4.76 -5.78 -8.33
N ILE A 143 4.16 -6.46 -7.34
CA ILE A 143 3.36 -5.80 -6.29
C ILE A 143 4.18 -4.79 -5.46
N PHE A 144 5.51 -4.92 -5.43
CA PHE A 144 6.42 -4.04 -4.69
C PHE A 144 6.99 -2.89 -5.52
N THR A 145 6.82 -2.92 -6.84
CA THR A 145 7.47 -1.96 -7.75
C THR A 145 7.04 -0.52 -7.44
N GLY A 146 8.02 0.34 -7.20
CA GLY A 146 7.82 1.76 -6.89
C GLY A 146 7.19 2.03 -5.53
N ARG A 147 7.06 1.02 -4.67
CA ARG A 147 6.46 1.16 -3.33
C ARG A 147 7.53 1.29 -2.26
N PRO A 148 7.27 2.04 -1.18
CA PRO A 148 8.15 2.02 -0.02
C PRO A 148 8.33 0.61 0.56
N TRP A 149 9.54 0.29 0.97
CA TRP A 149 9.86 -0.89 1.76
C TRP A 149 10.59 -0.42 3.01
N VAL A 150 9.93 -0.48 4.15
CA VAL A 150 10.56 -0.07 5.40
C VAL A 150 11.51 -1.14 5.88
N VAL A 151 12.72 -0.74 6.26
CA VAL A 151 13.72 -1.61 6.89
C VAL A 151 14.03 -1.02 8.27
N CYS A 152 13.70 -1.75 9.32
CA CYS A 152 13.91 -1.31 10.68
C CYS A 152 15.32 -1.69 11.14
N ARG A 153 16.15 -0.68 11.38
CA ARG A 153 17.53 -0.86 11.83
C ARG A 153 17.87 0.05 13.01
N ASP A 154 18.84 -0.39 13.80
CA ASP A 154 19.44 0.38 14.87
C ASP A 154 20.97 0.37 14.76
N GLY A 155 21.67 0.89 15.78
CA GLY A 155 23.13 0.96 15.79
C GLY A 155 23.83 -0.40 15.98
N GLU A 156 23.09 -1.45 16.34
CA GLU A 156 23.61 -2.79 16.58
C GLU A 156 23.45 -3.69 15.35
N THR A 157 22.64 -3.26 14.37
CA THR A 157 22.40 -3.98 13.12
C THR A 157 23.68 -4.09 12.27
N PRO A 158 24.16 -5.30 11.94
CA PRO A 158 25.34 -5.46 11.09
C PRO A 158 25.11 -4.89 9.68
N ALA A 159 26.06 -4.08 9.18
CA ALA A 159 25.92 -3.43 7.87
C ALA A 159 25.79 -4.42 6.70
N ALA A 160 26.40 -5.61 6.82
CA ALA A 160 26.29 -6.66 5.80
C ALA A 160 24.88 -7.28 5.75
N ASP A 161 24.20 -7.35 6.90
CA ASP A 161 22.85 -7.92 7.02
C ASP A 161 21.81 -6.89 6.56
N LEU A 162 22.02 -5.61 6.91
CA LEU A 162 21.22 -4.51 6.39
C LEU A 162 21.24 -4.48 4.86
N ALA A 163 22.44 -4.54 4.26
CA ALA A 163 22.60 -4.56 2.82
C ALA A 163 21.85 -5.73 2.15
N LEU A 164 21.78 -6.90 2.79
CA LEU A 164 21.03 -8.05 2.28
C LEU A 164 19.52 -7.79 2.19
N VAL A 165 18.93 -7.13 3.20
CA VAL A 165 17.50 -6.81 3.22
C VAL A 165 17.19 -5.65 2.26
N GLU A 166 18.06 -4.67 2.16
CA GLU A 166 17.93 -3.58 1.17
C GLU A 166 18.05 -4.08 -0.27
N ASP A 167 19.00 -5.00 -0.53
CA ASP A 167 19.19 -5.62 -1.83
C ASP A 167 17.97 -6.44 -2.25
N LEU A 168 17.31 -7.13 -1.30
CA LEU A 168 16.02 -7.77 -1.52
C LEU A 168 14.98 -6.74 -1.99
N ALA A 169 14.76 -5.68 -1.22
CA ALA A 169 13.77 -4.65 -1.55
C ALA A 169 14.06 -3.99 -2.92
N LEU A 170 15.32 -3.69 -3.22
CA LEU A 170 15.74 -3.08 -4.48
C LEU A 170 15.55 -4.01 -5.68
N ASP A 171 15.91 -5.28 -5.57
CA ASP A 171 15.70 -6.27 -6.63
C ASP A 171 14.21 -6.46 -6.92
N LEU A 172 13.36 -6.43 -5.88
CA LEU A 172 11.90 -6.45 -6.01
C LEU A 172 11.28 -5.15 -6.56
N GLY A 173 12.12 -4.14 -6.84
CA GLY A 173 11.70 -2.86 -7.43
C GLY A 173 11.11 -1.87 -6.42
N ALA A 174 11.22 -2.15 -5.12
CA ALA A 174 10.76 -1.27 -4.06
C ALA A 174 11.78 -0.15 -3.76
N MET A 175 11.36 0.80 -2.94
CA MET A 175 12.17 1.92 -2.44
C MET A 175 12.45 1.72 -0.94
N PRO A 176 13.65 1.28 -0.55
CA PRO A 176 14.01 1.12 0.86
C PRO A 176 13.89 2.45 1.63
N ILE A 177 13.31 2.39 2.82
CA ILE A 177 13.26 3.49 3.77
C ILE A 177 13.67 2.96 5.13
N GLU A 178 14.72 3.52 5.70
CA GLU A 178 15.17 3.18 7.05
C GLU A 178 14.42 4.02 8.09
N MET A 179 14.01 3.38 9.20
CA MET A 179 13.47 4.04 10.39
C MET A 179 13.56 3.11 11.60
N THR A 180 13.35 3.59 12.82
CA THR A 180 13.24 2.69 13.98
C THR A 180 11.89 1.95 14.00
N PRO A 181 11.76 0.81 14.70
CA PRO A 181 10.48 0.12 14.90
C PRO A 181 9.38 1.03 15.48
N GLU A 182 9.72 1.91 16.42
CA GLU A 182 8.78 2.86 17.04
C GLU A 182 8.33 3.95 16.06
N GLU A 183 9.25 4.47 15.25
CA GLU A 183 8.93 5.44 14.19
C GLU A 183 8.03 4.80 13.13
N HIS A 184 8.31 3.55 12.75
CA HIS A 184 7.46 2.79 11.85
C HIS A 184 6.05 2.64 12.40
N ASP A 185 5.89 2.08 13.59
CA ASP A 185 4.59 1.76 14.16
C ASP A 185 3.75 3.03 14.41
N ARG A 186 4.38 4.13 14.84
CA ARG A 186 3.72 5.44 14.92
C ARG A 186 3.28 5.97 13.55
N SER A 187 4.12 5.80 12.53
CA SER A 187 3.81 6.27 11.17
C SER A 187 2.66 5.48 10.56
N VAL A 188 2.70 4.14 10.62
CA VAL A 188 1.63 3.29 10.05
C VAL A 188 0.34 3.37 10.85
N ALA A 189 0.37 3.73 12.14
CA ALA A 189 -0.83 4.05 12.89
C ALA A 189 -1.61 5.20 12.21
N LEU A 190 -0.92 6.28 11.85
CA LEU A 190 -1.50 7.44 11.19
C LEU A 190 -1.89 7.17 9.72
N VAL A 191 -0.99 6.56 8.93
CA VAL A 191 -1.16 6.50 7.46
C VAL A 191 -1.83 5.21 6.95
N SER A 192 -2.07 4.22 7.82
CA SER A 192 -2.62 2.92 7.44
C SER A 192 -3.70 2.41 8.41
N HIS A 193 -3.38 2.30 9.70
CA HIS A 193 -4.25 1.62 10.67
C HIS A 193 -5.51 2.41 11.00
N VAL A 194 -5.38 3.68 11.40
CA VAL A 194 -6.54 4.54 11.66
C VAL A 194 -7.41 4.74 10.42
N PRO A 195 -6.85 5.00 9.22
CA PRO A 195 -7.64 5.02 7.99
C PRO A 195 -8.50 3.76 7.80
N GLN A 196 -7.97 2.58 8.09
CA GLN A 196 -8.77 1.36 8.06
C GLN A 196 -9.91 1.43 9.07
N VAL A 197 -9.62 1.70 10.35
CA VAL A 197 -10.62 1.72 11.42
C VAL A 197 -11.75 2.70 11.08
N VAL A 198 -11.41 3.90 10.60
CA VAL A 198 -12.38 4.92 10.17
C VAL A 198 -13.23 4.43 9.01
N ALA A 199 -12.60 3.82 7.99
CA ALA A 199 -13.33 3.24 6.85
C ALA A 199 -14.31 2.14 7.30
N SER A 200 -13.90 1.26 8.21
CA SER A 200 -14.73 0.20 8.78
C SER A 200 -15.89 0.74 9.62
N LEU A 201 -15.62 1.73 10.48
CA LEU A 201 -16.65 2.37 11.31
C LEU A 201 -17.68 3.09 10.44
N LEU A 202 -17.24 3.82 9.40
CA LEU A 202 -18.12 4.46 8.44
C LEU A 202 -18.95 3.42 7.68
N ALA A 203 -18.32 2.40 7.11
CA ALA A 203 -19.01 1.33 6.39
C ALA A 203 -20.03 0.59 7.28
N SER A 204 -19.74 0.41 8.57
CA SER A 204 -20.67 -0.23 9.53
C SER A 204 -22.01 0.50 9.67
N ARG A 205 -22.05 1.82 9.38
CA ARG A 205 -23.31 2.59 9.42
C ARG A 205 -24.27 2.18 8.29
N PHE A 206 -23.78 1.51 7.26
CA PHE A 206 -24.59 1.08 6.11
C PHE A 206 -25.33 -0.23 6.36
N THR A 207 -24.93 -1.02 7.36
CA THR A 207 -25.56 -2.32 7.67
C THR A 207 -27.04 -2.17 8.01
N ASP A 208 -27.39 -1.07 8.70
CA ASP A 208 -28.77 -0.78 9.13
C ASP A 208 -29.41 0.36 8.30
N ALA A 209 -28.74 0.81 7.22
CA ALA A 209 -29.24 1.91 6.40
C ALA A 209 -30.34 1.44 5.43
N PRO A 210 -31.38 2.25 5.18
CA PRO A 210 -32.39 1.91 4.19
C PRO A 210 -31.82 1.82 2.76
N ASP A 211 -32.32 0.86 1.97
CA ASP A 211 -31.87 0.62 0.59
C ASP A 211 -31.97 1.88 -0.29
N GLU A 212 -33.00 2.70 -0.11
CA GLU A 212 -33.14 3.96 -0.85
C GLU A 212 -32.00 4.95 -0.56
N SER A 213 -31.44 4.92 0.65
CA SER A 213 -30.28 5.76 1.01
C SER A 213 -29.01 5.22 0.35
N LEU A 214 -28.85 3.90 0.30
CA LEU A 214 -27.70 3.24 -0.35
C LEU A 214 -27.70 3.45 -1.87
N ARG A 215 -28.86 3.62 -2.50
CA ARG A 215 -28.97 3.95 -3.93
C ARG A 215 -28.37 5.32 -4.28
N LEU A 216 -28.23 6.22 -3.30
CA LEU A 216 -27.59 7.53 -3.49
C LEU A 216 -26.05 7.47 -3.36
N ALA A 217 -25.47 6.30 -3.06
CA ALA A 217 -24.03 6.13 -2.87
C ALA A 217 -23.23 6.37 -4.17
N GLY A 218 -22.54 7.50 -4.23
CA GLY A 218 -21.59 7.87 -5.29
C GLY A 218 -20.19 7.29 -5.10
N GLN A 219 -19.23 7.80 -5.88
CA GLN A 219 -17.84 7.33 -5.86
C GLN A 219 -17.11 7.66 -4.55
N GLY A 220 -17.34 8.84 -3.97
CA GLY A 220 -16.64 9.28 -2.75
C GLY A 220 -16.79 8.32 -1.56
N VAL A 221 -18.01 7.80 -1.32
CA VAL A 221 -18.24 6.80 -0.27
C VAL A 221 -17.57 5.47 -0.59
N ARG A 222 -17.56 5.04 -1.86
CA ARG A 222 -16.89 3.81 -2.31
C ARG A 222 -15.39 3.91 -2.09
N ASP A 223 -14.78 5.05 -2.39
CA ASP A 223 -13.34 5.27 -2.20
C ASP A 223 -12.97 5.32 -0.70
N THR A 224 -13.76 6.04 0.11
CA THR A 224 -13.52 6.15 1.55
C THR A 224 -13.68 4.79 2.26
N THR A 225 -14.60 3.96 1.79
CA THR A 225 -14.88 2.65 2.42
C THR A 225 -14.24 1.47 1.72
N ARG A 226 -13.47 1.68 0.64
CA ARG A 226 -12.86 0.58 -0.14
C ARG A 226 -12.05 -0.40 0.72
N ILE A 227 -11.31 0.13 1.70
CA ILE A 227 -10.44 -0.66 2.58
C ILE A 227 -11.19 -1.33 3.75
N ALA A 228 -12.48 -1.03 3.94
CA ALA A 228 -13.32 -1.70 4.94
C ALA A 228 -13.55 -3.18 4.61
N HIS A 229 -13.42 -3.58 3.35
CA HIS A 229 -13.52 -4.99 2.90
C HIS A 229 -12.23 -5.81 3.20
N SER A 230 -11.44 -5.41 4.19
CA SER A 230 -10.25 -6.14 4.57
C SER A 230 -10.59 -7.31 5.52
N ALA A 231 -9.73 -8.34 5.57
CA ALA A 231 -9.93 -9.51 6.44
C ALA A 231 -9.90 -9.13 7.94
N PRO A 232 -10.98 -9.30 8.70
CA PRO A 232 -11.04 -8.89 10.10
C PRO A 232 -9.99 -9.56 10.98
N GLU A 233 -9.71 -10.85 10.75
CA GLU A 233 -8.79 -11.63 11.59
C GLU A 233 -7.37 -11.06 11.55
N LEU A 234 -6.90 -10.67 10.37
CA LEU A 234 -5.60 -10.02 10.19
C LEU A 234 -5.57 -8.64 10.87
N TRP A 235 -6.63 -7.84 10.71
CA TRP A 235 -6.66 -6.48 11.26
C TRP A 235 -6.78 -6.46 12.78
N VAL A 236 -7.43 -7.44 13.41
CA VAL A 236 -7.40 -7.60 14.87
C VAL A 236 -5.97 -7.78 15.37
N GLN A 237 -5.15 -8.58 14.68
CA GLN A 237 -3.75 -8.77 15.05
C GLN A 237 -2.91 -7.50 14.85
N ILE A 238 -3.06 -6.83 13.70
CA ILE A 238 -2.35 -5.57 13.39
C ILE A 238 -2.69 -4.49 14.43
N LEU A 239 -3.98 -4.28 14.69
CA LEU A 239 -4.45 -3.27 15.63
C LEU A 239 -4.08 -3.62 17.07
N GLY A 240 -4.17 -4.89 17.45
CA GLY A 240 -3.75 -5.35 18.78
C GLY A 240 -2.27 -5.12 19.04
N ALA A 241 -1.41 -5.42 18.06
CA ALA A 241 0.03 -5.26 18.17
C ALA A 241 0.50 -3.79 18.12
N ASN A 242 -0.33 -2.86 17.62
CA ASN A 242 -0.02 -1.43 17.53
C ASN A 242 -1.07 -0.55 18.24
N ALA A 243 -1.64 -1.06 19.34
CA ALA A 243 -2.81 -0.45 19.98
C ALA A 243 -2.54 0.97 20.50
N ALA A 244 -1.42 1.22 21.18
CA ALA A 244 -1.15 2.51 21.81
C ALA A 244 -1.02 3.66 20.78
N PRO A 245 -0.16 3.55 19.73
CA PRO A 245 -0.10 4.59 18.68
C PRO A 245 -1.42 4.75 17.91
N VAL A 246 -2.21 3.68 17.74
CA VAL A 246 -3.54 3.77 17.11
C VAL A 246 -4.51 4.55 17.99
N VAL A 247 -4.54 4.30 19.30
CA VAL A 247 -5.41 5.01 20.25
C VAL A 247 -5.08 6.51 20.27
N ASP A 248 -3.81 6.88 20.31
CA ASP A 248 -3.40 8.30 20.30
C ASP A 248 -3.98 9.06 19.11
N VAL A 249 -3.96 8.45 17.92
CA VAL A 249 -4.49 9.05 16.69
C VAL A 249 -6.03 9.03 16.68
N LEU A 250 -6.65 7.95 17.17
CA LEU A 250 -8.11 7.86 17.27
C LEU A 250 -8.70 8.88 18.25
N ASP A 251 -8.06 9.10 19.40
CA ASP A 251 -8.52 10.07 20.39
C ASP A 251 -8.46 11.50 19.83
N ALA A 252 -7.37 11.85 19.13
CA ALA A 252 -7.25 13.13 18.44
C ALA A 252 -8.34 13.31 17.36
N LEU A 253 -8.58 12.27 16.55
CA LEU A 253 -9.63 12.29 15.53
C LEU A 253 -11.03 12.39 16.13
N ALA A 254 -11.28 11.69 17.23
CA ALA A 254 -12.57 11.73 17.95
C ALA A 254 -12.84 13.10 18.56
N ALA A 255 -11.81 13.78 19.09
CA ALA A 255 -11.90 15.15 19.56
C ALA A 255 -12.25 16.13 18.42
N ASP A 256 -11.57 16.01 17.28
CA ASP A 256 -11.87 16.81 16.07
C ASP A 256 -13.31 16.57 15.58
N LEU A 257 -13.74 15.31 15.52
CA LEU A 257 -15.10 14.94 15.12
C LEU A 257 -16.16 15.49 16.08
N SER A 258 -15.90 15.42 17.38
CA SER A 258 -16.80 15.94 18.42
C SER A 258 -16.96 17.46 18.31
N SER A 259 -15.85 18.17 18.10
CA SER A 259 -15.84 19.62 17.87
C SER A 259 -16.60 20.01 16.61
N PHE A 260 -16.42 19.27 15.52
CA PHE A 260 -17.13 19.49 14.26
C PHE A 260 -18.65 19.25 14.41
N ALA A 261 -19.04 18.15 15.07
CA ALA A 261 -20.43 17.83 15.33
C ALA A 261 -21.10 18.89 16.22
N GLU A 262 -20.39 19.39 17.24
CA GLU A 262 -20.92 20.44 18.11
C GLU A 262 -21.14 21.76 17.37
N ALA A 263 -20.21 22.16 16.51
CA ALA A 263 -20.37 23.33 15.64
C ALA A 263 -21.59 23.18 14.70
N LEU A 264 -21.89 21.97 14.22
CA LEU A 264 -23.08 21.69 13.41
C LEU A 264 -24.40 21.69 14.19
N ARG A 265 -24.39 21.34 15.49
CA ARG A 265 -25.59 21.46 16.34
C ARG A 265 -25.98 22.92 16.57
N HIS A 266 -25.01 23.82 16.54
CA HIS A 266 -25.19 25.25 16.79
C HIS A 266 -24.56 26.11 15.68
N PRO A 267 -25.05 26.04 14.42
CA PRO A 267 -24.38 26.62 13.26
C PRO A 267 -24.29 28.16 13.29
N ASP A 268 -25.19 28.82 14.03
CA ASP A 268 -25.23 30.28 14.20
C ASP A 268 -24.51 30.77 15.47
N ALA A 269 -24.00 29.87 16.31
CA ALA A 269 -23.19 30.26 17.46
C ALA A 269 -21.87 30.88 16.99
N ALA A 270 -21.37 31.83 17.78
CA ALA A 270 -20.10 32.51 17.49
C ALA A 270 -18.97 31.47 17.40
N GLY A 271 -18.27 31.45 16.25
CA GLY A 271 -17.14 30.54 16.01
C GLY A 271 -17.48 29.24 15.27
N SER A 272 -18.74 28.79 15.24
CA SER A 272 -19.11 27.51 14.62
C SER A 272 -18.69 27.41 13.16
N ARG A 273 -19.03 28.41 12.33
CA ARG A 273 -18.64 28.43 10.90
C ARG A 273 -17.12 28.40 10.70
N ARG A 274 -16.35 29.05 11.59
CA ARG A 274 -14.89 29.01 11.55
C ARG A 274 -14.38 27.60 11.84
N THR A 275 -14.88 26.95 12.90
CA THR A 275 -14.52 25.56 13.23
C THR A 275 -14.76 24.61 12.06
N LEU A 276 -15.92 24.71 11.39
CA LEU A 276 -16.23 23.89 10.22
C LEU A 276 -15.26 24.13 9.07
N ALA A 277 -15.03 25.41 8.72
CA ALA A 277 -14.14 25.79 7.63
C ALA A 277 -12.68 25.39 7.91
N ASP A 278 -12.20 25.57 9.14
CA ASP A 278 -10.84 25.21 9.53
C ASP A 278 -10.61 23.71 9.50
N THR A 279 -11.57 22.90 9.93
CA THR A 279 -11.46 21.43 9.83
C THR A 279 -11.38 20.97 8.38
N ILE A 280 -12.23 21.51 7.48
CA ILE A 280 -12.19 21.19 6.05
C ILE A 280 -10.86 21.64 5.43
N ARG A 281 -10.42 22.87 5.72
CA ARG A 281 -9.14 23.42 5.23
C ARG A 281 -7.95 22.56 5.68
N ARG A 282 -7.88 22.18 6.96
CA ARG A 282 -6.82 21.28 7.47
C ARG A 282 -6.84 19.92 6.76
N GLY A 283 -8.02 19.41 6.42
CA GLY A 283 -8.16 18.20 5.61
C GLY A 283 -7.52 18.35 4.22
N ASN A 284 -7.81 19.44 3.52
CA ASN A 284 -7.23 19.75 2.21
C ASN A 284 -5.69 19.86 2.30
N GLU A 285 -5.18 20.60 3.29
CA GLU A 285 -3.75 20.73 3.55
C GLU A 285 -3.09 19.37 3.85
N GLY A 286 -3.79 18.47 4.55
CA GLY A 286 -3.33 17.12 4.82
C GLY A 286 -3.16 16.29 3.55
N VAL A 287 -4.11 16.36 2.63
CA VAL A 287 -4.05 15.65 1.33
C VAL A 287 -2.89 16.16 0.47
N GLU A 288 -2.64 17.47 0.42
CA GLU A 288 -1.51 18.06 -0.32
C GLU A 288 -0.13 17.60 0.17
N ARG A 289 -0.06 17.11 1.42
CA ARG A 289 1.16 16.55 2.02
C ARG A 289 1.40 15.08 1.68
N LEU A 290 0.48 14.41 1.00
CA LEU A 290 0.74 13.05 0.52
C LEU A 290 1.63 13.09 -0.74
N PRO A 291 2.61 12.20 -0.89
CA PRO A 291 3.47 12.17 -2.07
C PRO A 291 2.67 11.78 -3.33
N GLY A 292 2.87 12.52 -4.44
CA GLY A 292 2.29 12.19 -5.76
C GLY A 292 3.01 11.03 -6.47
N LYS A 293 2.60 10.68 -7.70
CA LYS A 293 3.13 9.55 -8.51
C LYS A 293 4.66 9.50 -8.66
N HIS A 294 5.36 10.61 -8.45
CA HIS A 294 6.82 10.70 -8.53
C HIS A 294 7.51 11.06 -7.20
N GLY A 295 6.83 10.91 -6.05
CA GLY A 295 7.39 11.23 -4.73
C GLY A 295 7.65 12.72 -4.50
N GLN A 296 7.20 13.60 -5.41
CA GLN A 296 7.33 15.05 -5.31
C GLN A 296 5.97 15.67 -5.00
N HIS A 297 5.94 16.68 -4.11
CA HIS A 297 4.81 17.59 -3.94
C HIS A 297 4.73 18.52 -5.15
N ARG A 298 4.16 18.06 -6.26
CA ARG A 298 3.78 18.95 -7.36
C ARG A 298 2.33 19.31 -7.17
N ARG A 299 2.03 20.62 -7.13
CA ARG A 299 0.66 21.11 -7.28
C ARG A 299 0.20 20.69 -8.67
N PHE A 300 -0.93 20.02 -8.75
CA PHE A 300 -1.58 19.67 -10.00
C PHE A 300 -2.83 20.53 -10.18
N GLU A 301 -3.22 20.75 -11.42
CA GLU A 301 -4.45 21.44 -11.77
C GLU A 301 -5.42 20.43 -12.40
N PRO A 302 -6.63 20.25 -11.83
CA PRO A 302 -7.64 19.40 -12.42
C PRO A 302 -8.33 20.08 -13.62
N LEU A 303 -8.64 19.27 -14.63
CA LEU A 303 -9.60 19.57 -15.69
C LEU A 303 -10.59 18.42 -15.80
N VAL A 304 -11.88 18.71 -15.87
CA VAL A 304 -12.93 17.69 -15.95
C VAL A 304 -13.43 17.61 -17.39
N VAL A 305 -13.25 16.46 -18.03
CA VAL A 305 -13.71 16.18 -19.39
C VAL A 305 -14.97 15.33 -19.35
N MET A 306 -16.01 15.73 -20.07
CA MET A 306 -17.16 14.86 -20.31
C MET A 306 -16.82 13.81 -21.36
N VAL A 307 -16.97 12.54 -20.99
CA VAL A 307 -16.65 11.39 -21.83
C VAL A 307 -17.93 10.62 -22.10
N ASP A 308 -18.35 10.53 -23.36
CA ASP A 308 -19.53 9.74 -23.73
C ASP A 308 -19.30 8.26 -23.39
N ASP A 309 -20.33 7.57 -22.88
CA ASP A 309 -20.27 6.16 -22.50
C ASP A 309 -20.38 5.24 -23.74
N THR A 310 -19.36 5.33 -24.60
CA THR A 310 -19.22 4.51 -25.81
C THR A 310 -17.82 3.89 -25.90
N PRO A 311 -17.67 2.69 -26.48
CA PRO A 311 -16.38 2.03 -26.59
C PRO A 311 -15.31 2.93 -27.25
N GLY A 312 -14.13 3.02 -26.61
CA GLY A 312 -12.97 3.71 -27.17
C GLY A 312 -12.82 5.19 -26.78
N GLN A 313 -13.81 5.82 -26.13
CA GLN A 313 -13.71 7.25 -25.80
C GLN A 313 -12.55 7.58 -24.85
N LEU A 314 -12.32 6.78 -23.80
CA LEU A 314 -11.16 6.98 -22.93
C LEU A 314 -9.83 6.77 -23.68
N GLY A 315 -9.78 5.80 -24.59
CA GLY A 315 -8.62 5.58 -25.45
C GLY A 315 -8.33 6.78 -26.35
N ARG A 316 -9.39 7.36 -26.93
CA ARG A 316 -9.30 8.59 -27.72
C ARG A 316 -8.83 9.78 -26.87
N LEU A 317 -9.40 9.97 -25.68
CA LEU A 317 -9.02 11.04 -24.76
C LEU A 317 -7.53 10.98 -24.41
N PHE A 318 -7.02 9.80 -24.08
CA PHE A 318 -5.60 9.62 -23.78
C PHE A 318 -4.71 9.77 -25.02
N GLY A 319 -5.18 9.31 -26.18
CA GLY A 319 -4.48 9.55 -27.46
C GLY A 319 -4.35 11.03 -27.78
N ASP A 320 -5.45 11.78 -27.68
CA ASP A 320 -5.51 13.21 -27.93
C ASP A 320 -4.60 14.00 -26.97
N LEU A 321 -4.58 13.65 -25.69
CA LEU A 321 -3.66 14.22 -24.70
C LEU A 321 -2.20 13.89 -25.01
N GLY A 322 -1.92 12.65 -25.44
CA GLY A 322 -0.58 12.22 -25.86
C GLY A 322 -0.08 13.00 -27.08
N GLU A 323 -0.93 13.22 -28.08
CA GLU A 323 -0.62 14.04 -29.27
C GLU A 323 -0.36 15.51 -28.92
N LEU A 324 -1.01 16.03 -27.88
CA LEU A 324 -0.78 17.36 -27.34
C LEU A 324 0.52 17.45 -26.50
N GLY A 325 1.19 16.32 -26.25
CA GLY A 325 2.37 16.26 -25.39
C GLY A 325 2.04 16.45 -23.91
N ILE A 326 0.82 16.12 -23.49
CA ILE A 326 0.30 16.37 -22.15
C ILE A 326 0.34 15.08 -21.34
N ASN A 327 1.13 15.11 -20.27
CA ASN A 327 1.19 14.00 -19.32
C ASN A 327 0.02 14.06 -18.33
N ILE A 328 -0.57 12.90 -18.03
CA ILE A 328 -1.65 12.75 -17.06
C ILE A 328 -1.06 12.36 -15.70
N GLU A 329 -1.16 13.27 -14.73
CA GLU A 329 -0.60 13.08 -13.39
C GLU A 329 -1.55 12.29 -12.50
N ASP A 330 -2.86 12.49 -12.62
CA ASP A 330 -3.88 11.65 -11.98
C ASP A 330 -5.15 11.59 -12.84
N LEU A 331 -5.95 10.54 -12.64
CA LEU A 331 -7.22 10.35 -13.33
C LEU A 331 -8.27 9.79 -12.36
N ARG A 332 -9.41 10.46 -12.29
CA ARG A 332 -10.62 9.94 -11.65
C ARG A 332 -11.76 9.89 -12.66
N LEU A 333 -12.52 8.81 -12.60
CA LEU A 333 -13.68 8.60 -13.46
C LEU A 333 -14.94 8.49 -12.60
N GLU A 334 -15.83 9.45 -12.74
CA GLU A 334 -17.14 9.43 -12.11
C GLU A 334 -18.21 9.03 -13.10
N HIS A 335 -19.09 8.12 -12.66
CA HIS A 335 -20.26 7.70 -13.42
C HIS A 335 -21.51 8.13 -12.67
N SER A 336 -22.36 8.91 -13.33
CA SER A 336 -23.70 9.21 -12.79
C SER A 336 -24.66 8.08 -13.15
N PRO A 337 -25.36 7.46 -12.19
CA PRO A 337 -26.35 6.44 -12.47
C PRO A 337 -27.43 6.96 -13.44
N GLY A 338 -27.53 6.36 -14.63
CA GLY A 338 -28.52 6.71 -15.66
C GLY A 338 -28.08 7.78 -16.67
N ALA A 339 -26.89 8.37 -16.54
CA ALA A 339 -26.31 9.23 -17.56
C ALA A 339 -25.54 8.41 -18.60
N GLN A 340 -25.64 8.77 -19.88
CA GLN A 340 -24.85 8.16 -20.98
C GLN A 340 -23.47 8.80 -21.14
N PHE A 341 -22.93 9.41 -20.08
CA PHE A 341 -21.63 10.04 -20.06
C PHE A 341 -20.99 9.89 -18.67
N GLY A 342 -19.67 9.78 -18.65
CA GLY A 342 -18.83 9.88 -17.45
C GLY A 342 -18.11 11.23 -17.39
N LEU A 343 -17.64 11.58 -16.20
CA LEU A 343 -16.74 12.72 -15.98
C LEU A 343 -15.34 12.18 -15.70
N ALA A 344 -14.40 12.53 -16.57
CA ALA A 344 -12.98 12.24 -16.39
C ALA A 344 -12.28 13.47 -15.80
N GLU A 345 -11.98 13.44 -14.50
CA GLU A 345 -11.15 14.44 -13.86
C GLU A 345 -9.68 14.07 -14.09
N ILE A 346 -8.96 14.92 -14.82
CA ILE A 346 -7.58 14.72 -15.22
C ILE A 346 -6.74 15.78 -14.50
N SER A 347 -5.79 15.33 -13.68
CA SER A 347 -4.81 16.21 -13.07
C SER A 347 -3.60 16.36 -13.99
N VAL A 348 -3.21 17.61 -14.28
CA VAL A 348 -2.03 17.94 -15.08
C VAL A 348 -1.12 18.91 -14.33
N VAL A 349 0.12 19.08 -14.79
CA VAL A 349 0.99 20.12 -14.23
C VAL A 349 0.48 21.53 -14.62
N PRO A 350 0.58 22.55 -13.73
CA PRO A 350 0.00 23.88 -13.96
C PRO A 350 0.38 24.52 -15.30
N GLY A 351 1.63 24.33 -15.74
CA GLY A 351 2.14 24.93 -16.97
C GLY A 351 1.48 24.43 -18.26
N VAL A 352 0.70 23.34 -18.22
CA VAL A 352 0.07 22.76 -19.42
C VAL A 352 -1.45 22.77 -19.40
N LEU A 353 -2.11 23.19 -18.31
CA LEU A 353 -3.57 23.17 -18.19
C LEU A 353 -4.26 23.89 -19.35
N ARG A 354 -3.82 25.12 -19.64
CA ARG A 354 -4.42 25.93 -20.71
C ARG A 354 -4.30 25.25 -22.08
N ALA A 355 -3.13 24.69 -22.39
CA ALA A 355 -2.91 23.96 -23.64
C ALA A 355 -3.75 22.68 -23.71
N ALA A 356 -3.97 22.02 -22.57
CA ALA A 356 -4.85 20.86 -22.46
C ALA A 356 -6.29 21.19 -22.81
N VAL A 357 -6.84 22.22 -22.16
CA VAL A 357 -8.22 22.66 -22.36
C VAL A 357 -8.43 23.07 -23.82
N GLU A 358 -7.63 24.01 -24.33
CA GLU A 358 -7.75 24.50 -25.71
C GLU A 358 -7.59 23.36 -26.73
N GLY A 359 -6.63 22.46 -26.51
CA GLY A 359 -6.34 21.34 -27.40
C GLY A 359 -7.42 20.26 -27.41
N LEU A 360 -8.06 20.01 -26.27
CA LEU A 360 -9.18 19.07 -26.13
C LEU A 360 -10.47 19.65 -26.73
N GLU A 361 -10.78 20.92 -26.48
CA GLU A 361 -11.94 21.59 -27.06
C GLU A 361 -11.87 21.62 -28.59
N GLN A 362 -10.69 21.89 -29.16
CA GLN A 362 -10.46 21.82 -30.61
C GLN A 362 -10.68 20.42 -31.19
N ARG A 363 -10.47 19.38 -30.37
CA ARG A 363 -10.75 17.99 -30.72
C ARG A 363 -12.18 17.56 -30.40
N GLY A 364 -13.05 18.50 -30.01
CA GLY A 364 -14.47 18.26 -29.79
C GLY A 364 -14.80 17.64 -28.44
N TRP A 365 -13.87 17.67 -27.48
CA TRP A 365 -14.18 17.34 -26.09
C TRP A 365 -14.94 18.48 -25.43
N ARG A 366 -15.83 18.12 -24.49
CA ARG A 366 -16.55 19.09 -23.68
C ARG A 366 -15.90 19.15 -22.30
N ILE A 367 -15.40 20.31 -21.92
CA ILE A 367 -14.80 20.54 -20.60
C ILE A 367 -15.91 20.99 -19.64
N ALA A 368 -16.08 20.29 -18.53
CA ALA A 368 -17.11 20.54 -17.54
C ALA A 368 -16.66 21.57 -16.48
N SER A 369 -15.38 21.55 -16.10
CA SER A 369 -14.78 22.52 -15.18
C SER A 369 -13.25 22.50 -15.24
N THR A 370 -12.64 23.58 -14.76
CA THR A 370 -11.21 23.70 -14.47
C THR A 370 -11.01 24.29 -13.07
N THR A 371 -9.77 24.28 -12.54
CA THR A 371 -9.42 24.88 -11.23
C THR A 371 -9.83 26.35 -11.03
N HIS A 372 -10.25 27.05 -12.10
CA HIS A 372 -10.55 28.48 -12.11
C HIS A 372 -12.02 28.84 -12.34
N ASP A 373 -12.93 27.86 -12.38
CA ASP A 373 -14.38 28.08 -12.57
C ASP A 373 -15.22 27.84 -11.31
#